data_AF-A0A285CJY8-F1
#
_entry.id   AF-A0A285CJY8-F1
#
_cell.length_a   1.000
_cell.length_b   1.000
_cell.length_c   1.000
_cell.angle_alpha   90.00
_cell.angle_beta   90.00
_cell.angle_gamma   90.00
#
_symmetry.space_group_name_H-M   'P 1'
#
loop_
_entity.id
_entity.type
_entity.pdbx_description
1 polymer ?
#
loop_
_entity_poly.entity_id
_entity_poly.type
_entity_poly.pdbx_seq_one_letter_code
_entity_poly.pdbx_strand_id
1 'polypeptide(L)'
;MKIFLIAGEPSGDRLGGALMAGLAQLAPGTGFAGIGGPAMQAQGLDSLFPMQELSVMGLAEILPKYFALKRRVREAAAACLASGAEALVTIDSPDFCLRVAALVKRANPQIRTIHYVAPSVWAWRPGRAAKMARHIDHVLALLPFEPPYMTAAGMSCDFVGHPVVAEPLASPAEAALLRDRLATGPVLLALPGSRRSEVTRLAPVFADVLAKIRHRHPGLTVLVPTVPHLADLVREQVAGWPVHPLVIEDAERKRAAFAAADLALAASGTVSLELAANGVPMVIGYDMNPVSMWLISRLARIDTVTLVNLVSDSRVVPEFLGPRCKADLIASALLALLDDPGARSAQLAAMDLTMDRLGRGGEAPGLRAARSVLAALGR
;
A
#
# COMPACT_ATOMS: atom_id res chain seq x y z
N MET A 1 29.37 -7.77 -7.24
CA MET A 1 28.76 -6.94 -6.18
C MET A 1 27.92 -7.84 -5.31
N LYS A 2 27.80 -7.57 -4.01
CA LYS A 2 26.88 -8.30 -3.15
C LYS A 2 25.98 -7.35 -2.35
N ILE A 3 24.69 -7.62 -2.33
CA ILE A 3 23.68 -6.81 -1.65
C ILE A 3 22.96 -7.67 -0.61
N PHE A 4 22.80 -7.14 0.59
CA PHE A 4 22.00 -7.74 1.64
C PHE A 4 20.59 -7.12 1.62
N LEU A 5 19.54 -7.91 1.41
CA LEU A 5 18.16 -7.42 1.33
C LEU A 5 17.31 -7.94 2.48
N ILE A 6 16.40 -7.10 2.99
CA ILE A 6 15.48 -7.48 4.07
C ILE A 6 14.06 -7.04 3.70
N ALA A 7 13.15 -8.01 3.56
CA ALA A 7 11.69 -7.80 3.54
C ALA A 7 11.06 -8.47 4.77
N GLY A 8 10.05 -7.83 5.36
CA GLY A 8 9.31 -8.34 6.52
C GLY A 8 7.86 -8.73 6.25
N GLU A 9 7.34 -8.40 5.08
CA GLU A 9 5.93 -8.59 4.68
C GLU A 9 5.82 -8.96 3.20
N PRO A 10 4.71 -9.61 2.77
CA PRO A 10 4.50 -9.99 1.36
C PRO A 10 4.53 -8.83 0.37
N SER A 11 4.15 -7.61 0.77
CA SER A 11 4.28 -6.39 -0.04
C SER A 11 5.75 -6.04 -0.30
N GLY A 12 6.56 -6.04 0.76
CA GLY A 12 8.00 -5.82 0.68
C GLY A 12 8.73 -6.90 -0.12
N ASP A 13 8.30 -8.16 -0.01
CA ASP A 13 8.85 -9.27 -0.79
C ASP A 13 8.67 -9.06 -2.31
N ARG A 14 7.48 -8.62 -2.73
CA ARG A 14 7.23 -8.30 -4.16
C ARG A 14 8.12 -7.15 -4.66
N LEU A 15 8.28 -6.10 -3.85
CA LEU A 15 9.19 -4.98 -4.16
C LEU A 15 10.64 -5.44 -4.25
N GLY A 16 11.06 -6.30 -3.32
CA GLY A 16 12.40 -6.90 -3.28
C GLY A 16 12.68 -7.78 -4.48
N GLY A 17 11.73 -8.66 -4.86
CA GLY A 17 11.83 -9.49 -6.05
C GLY A 17 11.95 -8.65 -7.32
N ALA A 18 11.12 -7.62 -7.48
CA ALA A 18 11.20 -6.71 -8.64
C ALA A 18 12.53 -5.94 -8.71
N LEU A 19 13.05 -5.48 -7.56
CA LEU A 19 14.36 -4.85 -7.45
C LEU A 19 15.49 -5.83 -7.83
N MET A 20 15.46 -7.05 -7.30
CA MET A 20 16.47 -8.08 -7.59
C MET A 20 16.48 -8.45 -9.07
N ALA A 21 15.31 -8.60 -9.69
CA ALA A 21 15.19 -8.83 -11.13
C ALA A 21 15.82 -7.68 -11.94
N GLY A 22 15.53 -6.42 -11.55
CA GLY A 22 16.15 -5.25 -12.17
C GLY A 22 17.67 -5.20 -11.99
N LEU A 23 18.18 -5.56 -10.81
CA LEU A 23 19.63 -5.63 -10.54
C LEU A 23 20.31 -6.74 -11.33
N ALA A 24 19.67 -7.91 -11.47
CA ALA A 24 20.20 -9.00 -12.28
C ALA A 24 20.28 -8.61 -13.77
N GLN A 25 19.33 -7.80 -14.25
CA GLN A 25 19.34 -7.28 -15.61
C GLN A 25 20.41 -6.20 -15.83
N LEU A 26 20.52 -5.22 -14.92
CA LEU A 26 21.43 -4.07 -15.09
C LEU A 26 22.87 -4.36 -14.66
N ALA A 27 23.08 -5.29 -13.73
CA ALA A 27 24.38 -5.69 -13.20
C ALA A 27 24.47 -7.22 -13.04
N PRO A 28 24.64 -7.97 -14.15
CA PRO A 28 24.80 -9.42 -14.11
C PRO A 28 25.92 -9.86 -13.16
N GLY A 29 25.67 -10.91 -12.38
CA GLY A 29 26.60 -11.39 -11.34
C GLY A 29 26.48 -10.69 -9.99
N THR A 30 25.42 -9.89 -9.78
CA THR A 30 25.05 -9.42 -8.44
C THR A 30 24.65 -10.60 -7.56
N GLY A 31 25.33 -10.76 -6.42
CA GLY A 31 24.98 -11.75 -5.40
C GLY A 31 24.00 -11.18 -4.38
N PHE A 32 23.06 -12.00 -3.94
CA PHE A 32 22.05 -11.62 -2.96
C PHE A 32 22.19 -12.44 -1.67
N ALA A 33 21.96 -11.80 -0.54
CA ALA A 33 21.85 -12.45 0.77
C ALA A 33 20.81 -11.71 1.61
N GLY A 34 20.22 -12.36 2.61
CA GLY A 34 19.35 -11.69 3.58
C GLY A 34 18.05 -12.41 3.85
N ILE A 35 16.95 -11.67 3.95
CA ILE A 35 15.66 -12.17 4.41
C ILE A 35 14.59 -11.76 3.40
N GLY A 36 13.90 -12.75 2.84
CA GLY A 36 12.88 -12.52 1.82
C GLY A 36 11.90 -13.68 1.72
N GLY A 37 10.76 -13.38 1.10
CA GLY A 37 9.70 -14.35 0.84
C GLY A 37 9.86 -15.02 -0.52
N PRO A 38 8.78 -15.65 -1.02
CA PRO A 38 8.80 -16.39 -2.28
C PRO A 38 9.26 -15.57 -3.50
N ALA A 39 8.91 -14.28 -3.58
CA ALA A 39 9.26 -13.46 -4.74
C ALA A 39 10.77 -13.17 -4.80
N MET A 40 11.40 -12.88 -3.66
CA MET A 40 12.85 -12.71 -3.58
C MET A 40 13.59 -14.03 -3.73
N GLN A 41 13.06 -15.13 -3.16
CA GLN A 41 13.64 -16.47 -3.31
C GLN A 41 13.65 -16.92 -4.78
N ALA A 42 12.60 -16.60 -5.55
CA ALA A 42 12.55 -16.87 -6.99
C ALA A 42 13.64 -16.12 -7.78
N GLN A 43 14.23 -15.06 -7.22
CA GLN A 43 15.37 -14.32 -7.79
C GLN A 43 16.73 -14.83 -7.25
N GLY A 44 16.76 -15.96 -6.55
CA GLY A 44 17.98 -16.61 -6.04
C GLY A 44 18.41 -16.17 -4.64
N LEU A 45 17.54 -15.51 -3.86
CA LEU A 45 17.82 -15.24 -2.45
C LEU A 45 17.59 -16.51 -1.61
N ASP A 46 18.62 -16.97 -0.90
CA ASP A 46 18.44 -17.93 0.20
C ASP A 46 18.14 -17.14 1.49
N SER A 47 16.92 -17.32 2.03
CA SER A 47 16.46 -16.51 3.16
C SER A 47 17.04 -17.05 4.47
N LEU A 48 17.71 -16.18 5.22
CA LEU A 48 18.36 -16.50 6.50
C LEU A 48 17.40 -17.16 7.51
N PHE A 49 16.15 -16.73 7.51
CA PHE A 49 15.05 -17.35 8.24
C PHE A 49 13.71 -17.02 7.53
N PRO A 50 12.61 -17.70 7.88
CA PRO A 50 11.29 -17.40 7.30
C PRO A 50 10.87 -15.95 7.56
N MET A 51 10.51 -15.22 6.49
CA MET A 51 10.07 -13.82 6.56
C MET A 51 8.88 -13.63 7.52
N GLN A 52 8.01 -14.63 7.64
CA GLN A 52 6.82 -14.61 8.51
C GLN A 52 7.18 -14.41 9.99
N GLU A 53 8.42 -14.69 10.40
CA GLU A 53 8.89 -14.41 11.76
C GLU A 53 9.02 -12.90 12.06
N LEU A 54 9.09 -12.07 11.01
CA LEU A 54 9.16 -10.60 11.13
C LEU A 54 7.77 -9.96 11.14
N SER A 55 6.76 -10.63 10.60
CA SER A 55 5.39 -10.13 10.50
C SER A 55 4.67 -10.21 11.86
N VAL A 56 4.92 -9.26 12.76
CA VAL A 56 4.19 -9.14 14.04
C VAL A 56 3.15 -8.01 13.92
N MET A 57 1.88 -8.37 13.70
CA MET A 57 0.78 -7.41 13.68
C MET A 57 0.23 -7.19 15.10
N GLY A 58 0.18 -5.94 15.56
CA GLY A 58 -0.57 -5.52 16.75
C GLY A 58 0.26 -5.33 18.03
N LEU A 59 0.02 -4.22 18.74
CA LEU A 59 0.73 -3.84 19.97
C LEU A 59 0.66 -4.90 21.09
N ALA A 60 -0.43 -5.67 21.18
CA ALA A 60 -0.65 -6.69 22.21
C ALA A 60 0.15 -8.00 21.95
N GLU A 61 0.41 -8.35 20.70
CA GLU A 61 1.15 -9.55 20.32
C GLU A 61 2.69 -9.35 20.35
N ILE A 62 3.14 -8.09 20.41
CA ILE A 62 4.56 -7.71 20.39
C ILE A 62 5.26 -8.02 21.71
N LEU A 63 4.58 -7.89 22.85
CA LEU A 63 5.23 -7.99 24.16
C LEU A 63 5.90 -9.37 24.41
N PRO A 64 5.24 -10.52 24.18
CA PRO A 64 5.88 -11.83 24.32
C PRO A 64 6.93 -12.11 23.23
N LYS A 65 6.78 -11.53 22.03
CA LYS A 65 7.69 -11.74 20.88
C LYS A 65 8.87 -10.76 20.83
N TYR A 66 8.93 -9.76 21.71
CA TYR A 66 9.94 -8.71 21.68
C TYR A 66 11.38 -9.24 21.78
N PHE A 67 11.63 -10.21 22.67
CA PHE A 67 12.97 -10.80 22.82
C PHE A 67 13.39 -11.59 21.57
N ALA A 68 12.46 -12.34 20.98
CA ALA A 68 12.69 -13.06 19.74
C ALA A 68 12.99 -12.08 18.59
N LEU A 69 12.21 -11.01 18.45
CA LEU A 69 12.45 -9.96 17.45
C LEU A 69 13.81 -9.28 17.65
N LYS A 70 14.17 -8.97 18.90
CA LYS A 70 15.49 -8.39 19.23
C LYS A 70 16.63 -9.34 18.89
N ARG A 71 16.44 -10.66 19.05
CA ARG A 71 17.41 -11.67 18.60
C ARG A 71 17.54 -11.66 17.07
N ARG A 72 16.42 -11.70 16.34
CA ARG A 72 16.40 -11.65 14.86
C ARG A 72 17.04 -10.38 14.31
N VAL A 73 16.85 -9.23 14.96
CA VAL A 73 17.55 -7.97 14.59
C VAL A 73 19.07 -8.12 14.68
N ARG A 74 19.59 -8.73 15.76
CA ARG A 74 21.03 -8.94 15.93
C ARG A 74 21.58 -9.97 14.94
N GLU A 75 20.84 -11.05 14.73
CA GLU A 75 21.19 -12.10 13.79
C GLU A 75 21.26 -11.57 12.34
N ALA A 76 20.26 -10.80 11.91
CA ALA A 76 20.25 -10.15 10.59
C ALA A 76 21.43 -9.18 10.41
N ALA A 77 21.72 -8.36 11.44
CA ALA A 77 22.86 -7.45 11.40
C ALA A 77 24.19 -8.20 11.33
N ALA A 78 24.37 -9.26 12.12
CA ALA A 78 25.58 -10.09 12.10
C ALA A 78 25.76 -10.80 10.75
N ALA A 79 24.68 -11.34 10.18
CA ALA A 79 24.70 -11.96 8.86
C ALA A 79 25.04 -10.95 7.76
N CYS A 80 24.49 -9.73 7.82
CA CYS A 80 24.84 -8.66 6.88
C CYS A 80 26.33 -8.33 6.94
N LEU A 81 26.88 -8.13 8.14
CA LEU A 81 28.30 -7.83 8.34
C LEU A 81 29.22 -8.98 7.87
N ALA A 82 28.81 -10.24 8.07
CA ALA A 82 29.58 -11.41 7.65
C ALA A 82 29.45 -11.73 6.15
N SER A 83 28.43 -11.20 5.48
CA SER A 83 28.09 -11.59 4.10
C SER A 83 29.06 -11.06 3.04
N GLY A 84 29.87 -10.04 3.34
CA GLY A 84 30.67 -9.30 2.36
C GLY A 84 29.84 -8.36 1.47
N ALA A 85 28.62 -7.99 1.90
CA ALA A 85 27.77 -7.07 1.16
C ALA A 85 28.31 -5.63 1.19
N GLU A 86 28.21 -4.95 0.06
CA GLU A 86 28.56 -3.55 -0.10
C GLU A 86 27.37 -2.63 0.26
N ALA A 87 26.16 -3.18 0.24
CA ALA A 87 24.92 -2.48 0.54
C ALA A 87 23.97 -3.32 1.40
N LEU A 88 23.25 -2.65 2.29
CA LEU A 88 22.06 -3.16 2.97
C LEU A 88 20.84 -2.45 2.40
N VAL A 89 19.95 -3.18 1.73
CA VAL A 89 18.65 -2.68 1.27
C VAL A 89 17.56 -3.22 2.20
N THR A 90 16.93 -2.32 2.94
CA THR A 90 15.79 -2.65 3.80
C THR A 90 14.49 -2.25 3.12
N ILE A 91 13.46 -3.09 3.17
CA ILE A 91 12.21 -2.88 2.42
C ILE A 91 11.04 -2.85 3.40
N ASP A 92 10.44 -1.67 3.56
CA ASP A 92 9.37 -1.39 4.51
C ASP A 92 9.73 -1.87 5.94
N SER A 93 8.74 -2.21 6.77
CA SER A 93 8.91 -2.75 8.13
C SER A 93 9.87 -1.94 9.00
N PRO A 94 9.69 -0.61 9.12
CA PRO A 94 10.69 0.30 9.67
C PRO A 94 11.11 -0.03 11.11
N ASP A 95 10.21 -0.61 11.91
CA ASP A 95 10.53 -0.98 13.30
C ASP A 95 11.57 -2.10 13.42
N PHE A 96 11.65 -3.00 12.44
CA PHE A 96 12.69 -4.03 12.35
C PHE A 96 13.89 -3.53 11.53
N CYS A 97 13.60 -3.08 10.31
CA CYS A 97 14.60 -2.70 9.30
C CYS A 97 15.53 -1.58 9.78
N LEU A 98 14.99 -0.50 10.37
CA LEU A 98 15.82 0.62 10.82
C LEU A 98 16.72 0.25 12.00
N ARG A 99 16.30 -0.73 12.83
CA ARG A 99 17.15 -1.24 13.92
C ARG A 99 18.32 -2.07 13.38
N VAL A 100 18.10 -2.89 12.35
CA VAL A 100 19.17 -3.61 11.66
C VAL A 100 20.13 -2.62 11.01
N ALA A 101 19.61 -1.65 10.25
CA ALA A 101 20.42 -0.61 9.62
C ALA A 101 21.27 0.18 10.63
N ALA A 102 20.70 0.54 11.79
CA ALA A 102 21.46 1.19 12.86
C ALA A 102 22.61 0.34 13.41
N LEU A 103 22.42 -0.98 13.57
CA LEU A 103 23.48 -1.88 14.01
C LEU A 103 24.58 -2.03 12.96
N VAL A 104 24.20 -2.21 11.69
CA VAL A 104 25.13 -2.37 10.57
C VAL A 104 25.93 -1.09 10.36
N LYS A 105 25.27 0.07 10.26
CA LYS A 105 25.94 1.36 10.03
C LYS A 105 26.95 1.69 11.13
N ARG A 106 26.62 1.37 12.38
CA ARG A 106 27.53 1.57 13.53
C ARG A 106 28.74 0.64 13.49
N ALA A 107 28.56 -0.62 13.06
CA ALA A 107 29.64 -1.60 13.02
C ALA A 107 30.52 -1.45 11.78
N ASN A 108 29.94 -1.10 10.63
CA ASN A 108 30.65 -0.86 9.38
C ASN A 108 30.00 0.28 8.58
N PRO A 109 30.48 1.53 8.74
CA PRO A 109 29.95 2.69 8.03
C PRO A 109 30.11 2.64 6.50
N GLN A 110 31.01 1.78 5.99
CA GLN A 110 31.27 1.60 4.56
C GLN A 110 30.11 0.88 3.85
N ILE A 111 29.33 0.07 4.57
CA ILE A 111 28.14 -0.56 3.99
C ILE A 111 27.11 0.53 3.75
N ARG A 112 26.74 0.73 2.48
CA ARG A 112 25.71 1.69 2.09
C ARG A 112 24.35 1.21 2.56
N THR A 113 23.65 2.02 3.34
CA THR A 113 22.34 1.69 3.89
C THR A 113 21.23 2.34 3.06
N ILE A 114 20.41 1.53 2.42
CA ILE A 114 19.34 1.94 1.52
C ILE A 114 18.01 1.50 2.11
N HIS A 115 17.01 2.38 2.12
CA HIS A 115 15.65 2.04 2.57
C HIS A 115 14.66 2.18 1.41
N TYR A 116 13.96 1.10 1.09
CA TYR A 116 12.91 1.06 0.09
C TYR A 116 11.55 1.18 0.79
N VAL A 117 10.71 2.10 0.30
CA VAL A 117 9.46 2.58 0.89
C VAL A 117 9.76 3.61 1.95
N ALA A 118 9.69 4.89 1.55
CA ALA A 118 9.78 5.99 2.51
C ALA A 118 8.65 5.86 3.53
N PRO A 119 8.94 5.91 4.84
CA PRO A 119 7.86 6.00 5.81
C PRO A 119 7.13 7.32 5.60
N SER A 120 5.82 7.35 5.84
CA SER A 120 4.95 8.52 5.61
C SER A 120 5.24 9.68 6.58
N VAL A 121 6.46 10.21 6.57
CA VAL A 121 6.94 11.33 7.39
C VAL A 121 6.18 12.61 7.09
N TRP A 122 5.75 12.74 5.83
CA TRP A 122 4.95 13.83 5.29
C TRP A 122 3.57 13.91 5.96
N ALA A 123 2.99 12.78 6.37
CA ALA A 123 1.64 12.76 6.91
C ALA A 123 1.54 13.29 8.35
N TRP A 124 2.49 12.98 9.25
CA TRP A 124 2.27 13.24 10.70
C TRP A 124 3.51 13.22 11.62
N ARG A 125 4.71 12.83 11.14
CA ARG A 125 5.92 12.66 11.99
C ARG A 125 7.20 13.14 11.30
N PRO A 126 7.46 14.45 11.21
CA PRO A 126 8.65 14.99 10.54
C PRO A 126 9.97 14.51 11.18
N GLY A 127 9.99 14.33 12.51
CA GLY A 127 11.17 13.85 13.23
C GLY A 127 11.59 12.42 12.90
N ARG A 128 10.77 11.65 12.17
CA ARG A 128 11.14 10.29 11.74
C ARG A 128 12.20 10.34 10.63
N ALA A 129 12.15 11.30 9.71
CA ALA A 129 13.17 11.46 8.67
C ALA A 129 14.55 11.76 9.30
N ALA A 130 14.60 12.70 10.24
CA ALA A 130 15.83 13.04 10.97
C ALA A 130 16.39 11.87 11.80
N LYS A 131 15.54 10.96 12.29
CA LYS A 131 15.99 9.73 12.98
C LYS A 131 16.58 8.72 12.00
N MET A 132 15.95 8.55 10.83
CA MET A 132 16.44 7.65 9.78
C MET A 132 17.78 8.11 9.22
N ALA A 133 17.94 9.42 8.99
CA ALA A 133 19.17 10.00 8.44
C ALA A 133 20.45 9.68 9.24
N ARG A 134 20.31 9.24 10.50
CA ARG A 134 21.44 8.78 11.33
C ARG A 134 22.03 7.44 10.88
N HIS A 135 21.28 6.65 10.11
CA HIS A 135 21.65 5.27 9.77
C HIS A 135 21.11 4.80 8.41
N ILE A 136 20.50 5.68 7.63
CA ILE A 136 20.07 5.45 6.25
C ILE A 136 20.76 6.50 5.39
N ASP A 137 21.39 6.07 4.32
CA ASP A 137 22.14 6.90 3.39
C ASP A 137 21.30 7.32 2.17
N HIS A 138 20.42 6.42 1.72
CA HIS A 138 19.62 6.58 0.51
C HIS A 138 18.22 5.98 0.67
N VAL A 139 17.22 6.60 0.05
CA VAL A 139 15.82 6.17 0.12
C VAL A 139 15.23 6.00 -1.28
N LEU A 140 14.57 4.87 -1.51
CA LEU A 140 13.79 4.61 -2.72
C LEU A 140 12.32 4.95 -2.42
N ALA A 141 11.86 6.09 -2.91
CA ALA A 141 10.53 6.64 -2.67
C ALA A 141 9.50 6.09 -3.68
N LEU A 142 8.29 5.80 -3.19
CA LEU A 142 7.19 5.32 -4.01
C LEU A 142 6.27 6.44 -4.49
N LEU A 143 6.32 7.61 -3.84
CA LEU A 143 5.49 8.75 -4.20
C LEU A 143 6.37 9.94 -4.65
N PRO A 144 5.96 10.69 -5.67
CA PRO A 144 6.80 11.71 -6.30
C PRO A 144 7.13 12.89 -5.38
N PHE A 145 6.32 13.13 -4.35
CA PHE A 145 6.52 14.23 -3.39
C PHE A 145 7.34 13.82 -2.16
N GLU A 146 7.76 12.56 -2.02
CA GLU A 146 8.56 12.08 -0.89
C GLU A 146 10.03 12.55 -0.89
N PRO A 147 10.74 12.60 -2.04
CA PRO A 147 12.16 12.93 -2.08
C PRO A 147 12.55 14.23 -1.34
N PRO A 148 11.83 15.36 -1.50
CA PRO A 148 12.16 16.60 -0.79
C PRO A 148 12.21 16.47 0.74
N TYR A 149 11.40 15.59 1.33
CA TYR A 149 11.41 15.38 2.78
C TYR A 149 12.64 14.60 3.25
N MET A 150 13.15 13.69 2.42
CA MET A 150 14.33 12.89 2.74
C MET A 150 15.62 13.69 2.53
N THR A 151 15.68 14.46 1.43
CA THR A 151 16.82 15.34 1.13
C THR A 151 16.99 16.44 2.17
N ALA A 152 15.89 17.04 2.63
CA ALA A 152 15.91 18.01 3.73
C ALA A 152 16.44 17.41 5.06
N ALA A 153 16.30 16.10 5.26
CA ALA A 153 16.83 15.41 6.43
C ALA A 153 18.30 14.97 6.27
N GLY A 154 18.91 15.18 5.09
CA GLY A 154 20.30 14.83 4.79
C GLY A 154 20.50 13.47 4.12
N MET A 155 19.43 12.80 3.69
CA MET A 155 19.51 11.54 2.93
C MET A 155 19.39 11.80 1.43
N SER A 156 20.08 11.02 0.61
CA SER A 156 19.75 10.99 -0.82
C SER A 156 18.43 10.23 -1.04
N CYS A 157 17.64 10.59 -2.06
CA CYS A 157 16.36 9.94 -2.31
C CYS A 157 15.92 10.09 -3.76
N ASP A 158 15.59 8.96 -4.38
CA ASP A 158 15.02 8.92 -5.72
C ASP A 158 13.59 8.41 -5.67
N PHE A 159 12.73 9.03 -6.50
CA PHE A 159 11.41 8.47 -6.79
C PHE A 159 11.57 7.32 -7.80
N VAL A 160 11.17 6.12 -7.42
CA VAL A 160 11.34 4.90 -8.23
C VAL A 160 10.05 4.42 -8.89
N GLY A 161 8.94 5.14 -8.68
CA GLY A 161 7.62 4.71 -9.15
C GLY A 161 6.88 3.89 -8.10
N HIS A 162 5.56 3.80 -8.25
CA HIS A 162 4.72 3.01 -7.35
C HIS A 162 4.36 1.67 -8.01
N PRO A 163 4.46 0.51 -7.30
CA PRO A 163 4.23 -0.82 -7.90
C PRO A 163 2.85 -0.99 -8.54
N VAL A 164 1.84 -0.25 -8.06
CA VAL A 164 0.46 -0.27 -8.59
C VAL A 164 0.39 -0.06 -10.11
N VAL A 165 1.30 0.71 -10.71
CA VAL A 165 1.28 0.98 -12.16
C VAL A 165 1.77 -0.20 -13.00
N ALA A 166 2.36 -1.21 -12.35
CA ALA A 166 2.85 -2.45 -12.95
C ALA A 166 2.02 -3.67 -12.55
N GLU A 167 0.99 -3.49 -11.71
CA GLU A 167 0.10 -4.61 -11.36
C GLU A 167 -0.77 -5.00 -12.57
N PRO A 168 -0.92 -6.31 -12.84
CA PRO A 168 -1.74 -6.76 -13.95
C PRO A 168 -3.21 -6.40 -13.69
N LEU A 169 -3.82 -5.71 -14.67
CA LEU A 169 -5.24 -5.38 -14.68
C LEU A 169 -6.02 -6.47 -15.42
N ALA A 170 -7.31 -6.59 -15.10
CA ALA A 170 -8.18 -7.47 -15.86
C ALA A 170 -8.45 -6.87 -17.25
N SER A 171 -8.52 -7.73 -18.25
CA SER A 171 -8.89 -7.36 -19.61
C SER A 171 -10.34 -6.87 -19.67
N PRO A 172 -10.70 -6.04 -20.67
CA PRO A 172 -12.09 -5.65 -20.88
C PRO A 172 -13.05 -6.83 -21.04
N ALA A 173 -12.58 -7.96 -21.59
CA ALA A 173 -13.38 -9.18 -21.75
C ALA A 173 -13.67 -9.87 -20.40
N GLU A 174 -12.68 -9.96 -19.49
CA GLU A 174 -12.88 -10.48 -18.14
C GLU A 174 -13.87 -9.61 -17.35
N ALA A 175 -13.75 -8.29 -17.47
CA ALA A 175 -14.66 -7.33 -16.83
C ALA A 175 -16.09 -7.47 -17.36
N ALA A 176 -16.27 -7.53 -18.69
CA ALA A 176 -17.58 -7.70 -19.33
C ALA A 176 -18.23 -9.03 -18.94
N LEU A 177 -17.47 -10.13 -18.95
CA LEU A 177 -17.97 -11.45 -18.56
C LEU A 177 -18.49 -11.47 -17.12
N LEU A 178 -17.79 -10.82 -16.19
CA LEU A 178 -18.24 -10.71 -14.81
C LEU A 178 -19.50 -9.85 -14.71
N ARG A 179 -19.54 -8.73 -15.42
CA ARG A 179 -20.68 -7.80 -15.43
C ARG A 179 -21.95 -8.47 -15.95
N ASP A 180 -21.87 -9.13 -17.11
CA ASP A 180 -23.01 -9.81 -17.75
C ASP A 180 -23.62 -10.92 -16.87
N ARG A 181 -22.81 -11.52 -15.99
CA ARG A 181 -23.25 -12.57 -15.06
C ARG A 181 -23.90 -12.02 -13.79
N LEU A 182 -23.51 -10.83 -13.34
CA LEU A 182 -23.80 -10.37 -11.98
C LEU A 182 -24.70 -9.13 -11.91
N ALA A 183 -24.80 -8.33 -12.96
CA ALA A 183 -25.35 -6.99 -12.84
C ALA A 183 -26.31 -6.62 -13.98
N THR A 184 -27.47 -6.09 -13.59
CA THR A 184 -28.43 -5.43 -14.47
C THR A 184 -28.45 -3.91 -14.27
N GLY A 185 -27.69 -3.41 -13.29
CA GLY A 185 -27.53 -2.00 -12.95
C GLY A 185 -26.09 -1.66 -12.55
N PRO A 186 -25.88 -0.60 -11.75
CA PRO A 186 -24.54 -0.21 -11.32
C PRO A 186 -23.85 -1.28 -10.47
N VAL A 187 -22.54 -1.44 -10.65
CA VAL A 187 -21.70 -2.32 -9.84
C VAL A 187 -20.88 -1.49 -8.86
N LEU A 188 -21.09 -1.70 -7.56
CA LEU A 188 -20.37 -1.01 -6.49
C LEU A 188 -19.42 -1.96 -5.75
N LEU A 189 -18.16 -1.54 -5.61
CA LEU A 189 -17.21 -2.18 -4.70
C LEU A 189 -17.38 -1.62 -3.30
N ALA A 190 -17.65 -2.48 -2.33
CA ALA A 190 -17.67 -2.12 -0.92
C ALA A 190 -16.43 -2.73 -0.24
N LEU A 191 -15.49 -1.88 0.16
CA LEU A 191 -14.17 -2.25 0.67
C LEU A 191 -14.03 -1.75 2.12
N PRO A 192 -14.58 -2.45 3.12
CA PRO A 192 -14.69 -1.97 4.50
C PRO A 192 -13.35 -1.98 5.26
N GLY A 193 -12.25 -2.42 4.63
CA GLY A 193 -10.90 -2.36 5.16
C GLY A 193 -10.15 -3.68 5.11
N SER A 194 -8.86 -3.63 5.43
CA SER A 194 -7.96 -4.78 5.44
C SER A 194 -7.61 -5.24 6.86
N ARG A 195 -8.21 -4.62 7.87
CA ARG A 195 -8.04 -4.95 9.29
C ARG A 195 -9.38 -5.23 9.96
N ARG A 196 -9.39 -6.17 10.91
CA ARG A 196 -10.58 -6.51 11.72
C ARG A 196 -11.31 -5.28 12.26
N SER A 197 -10.58 -4.34 12.86
CA SER A 197 -11.16 -3.12 13.43
C SER A 197 -11.78 -2.17 12.40
N GLU A 198 -11.28 -2.17 11.16
CA GLU A 198 -11.85 -1.37 10.07
C GLU A 198 -13.16 -2.00 9.63
N VAL A 199 -13.14 -3.31 9.36
CA VAL A 199 -14.34 -4.08 8.98
C VAL A 199 -15.45 -3.93 10.02
N THR A 200 -15.15 -4.16 11.30
CA THR A 200 -16.14 -4.08 12.39
C THR A 200 -16.75 -2.68 12.56
N ARG A 201 -16.00 -1.60 12.24
CA ARG A 201 -16.50 -0.23 12.40
C ARG A 201 -17.24 0.28 11.17
N LEU A 202 -16.74 -0.06 9.98
CA LEU A 202 -17.22 0.50 8.73
C LEU A 202 -18.36 -0.32 8.12
N ALA A 203 -18.44 -1.63 8.35
CA ALA A 203 -19.49 -2.46 7.78
C ALA A 203 -20.92 -1.99 8.14
N PRO A 204 -21.23 -1.57 9.39
CA PRO A 204 -22.55 -1.01 9.70
C PRO A 204 -22.86 0.28 8.93
N VAL A 205 -21.90 1.20 8.86
CA VAL A 205 -22.07 2.46 8.10
C VAL A 205 -22.27 2.17 6.61
N PHE A 206 -21.54 1.20 6.06
CA PHE A 206 -21.68 0.80 4.66
C PHE A 206 -23.06 0.18 4.41
N ALA A 207 -23.59 -0.62 5.34
CA ALA A 207 -24.95 -1.15 5.24
C ALA A 207 -25.99 -0.02 5.09
N ASP A 208 -25.91 1.00 5.94
CA ASP A 208 -26.81 2.17 5.90
C ASP A 208 -26.66 2.97 4.60
N VAL A 209 -25.44 3.11 4.08
CA VAL A 209 -25.19 3.72 2.77
C VAL A 209 -25.87 2.91 1.67
N LEU A 210 -25.64 1.60 1.63
CA LEU A 210 -26.21 0.71 0.62
C LEU A 210 -27.74 0.70 0.65
N ALA A 211 -28.37 0.82 1.82
CA ALA A 211 -29.83 0.96 1.94
C ALA A 211 -30.33 2.17 1.14
N LYS A 212 -29.61 3.30 1.24
CA LYS A 212 -29.94 4.56 0.55
C LYS A 212 -29.68 4.47 -0.95
N ILE A 213 -28.54 3.90 -1.38
CA ILE A 213 -28.25 3.75 -2.81
C ILE A 213 -29.25 2.80 -3.48
N ARG A 214 -29.56 1.66 -2.84
CA ARG A 214 -30.53 0.67 -3.37
C ARG A 214 -31.91 1.28 -3.60
N HIS A 215 -32.35 2.22 -2.76
CA HIS A 215 -33.63 2.90 -2.94
C HIS A 215 -33.67 3.72 -4.25
N ARG A 216 -32.54 4.32 -4.66
CA ARG A 216 -32.43 5.09 -5.91
C ARG A 216 -32.11 4.19 -7.12
N HIS A 217 -31.32 3.13 -6.90
CA HIS A 217 -30.90 2.16 -7.91
C HIS A 217 -31.23 0.72 -7.45
N PRO A 218 -32.45 0.22 -7.69
CA PRO A 218 -32.87 -1.11 -7.23
C PRO A 218 -32.05 -2.27 -7.83
N GLY A 219 -31.44 -2.07 -9.00
CA GLY A 219 -30.54 -3.04 -9.66
C GLY A 219 -29.08 -2.97 -9.24
N LEU A 220 -28.76 -2.32 -8.11
CA LEU A 220 -27.39 -2.22 -7.59
C LEU A 220 -26.81 -3.60 -7.25
N THR A 221 -25.67 -3.92 -7.85
CA THR A 221 -24.87 -5.09 -7.48
C THR A 221 -23.71 -4.66 -6.59
N VAL A 222 -23.53 -5.36 -5.46
CA VAL A 222 -22.45 -5.07 -4.50
C VAL A 222 -21.44 -6.21 -4.47
N LEU A 223 -20.17 -5.88 -4.69
CA LEU A 223 -19.06 -6.81 -4.57
C LEU A 223 -18.17 -6.39 -3.39
N VAL A 224 -17.73 -7.37 -2.60
CA VAL A 224 -16.89 -7.13 -1.40
C VAL A 224 -15.60 -7.94 -1.51
N PRO A 225 -14.58 -7.41 -2.19
CA PRO A 225 -13.25 -7.99 -2.16
C PRO A 225 -12.65 -7.91 -0.75
N THR A 226 -12.08 -9.02 -0.27
CA THR A 226 -11.44 -9.11 1.05
C THR A 226 -10.22 -10.02 1.01
N VAL A 227 -9.44 -10.00 2.10
CA VAL A 227 -8.30 -10.89 2.31
C VAL A 227 -8.76 -12.19 2.99
N PRO A 228 -8.14 -13.36 2.70
CA PRO A 228 -8.62 -14.65 3.19
C PRO A 228 -8.79 -14.72 4.71
N HIS A 229 -7.87 -14.14 5.48
CA HIS A 229 -7.92 -14.16 6.95
C HIS A 229 -9.04 -13.30 7.57
N LEU A 230 -9.70 -12.45 6.78
CA LEU A 230 -10.86 -11.65 7.20
C LEU A 230 -12.17 -12.13 6.56
N ALA A 231 -12.14 -13.14 5.69
CA ALA A 231 -13.31 -13.51 4.89
C ALA A 231 -14.52 -13.90 5.74
N ASP A 232 -14.32 -14.69 6.79
CA ASP A 232 -15.41 -15.11 7.68
C ASP A 232 -16.01 -13.93 8.46
N LEU A 233 -15.16 -13.04 8.97
CA LEU A 233 -15.62 -11.80 9.61
C LEU A 233 -16.40 -10.94 8.63
N VAL A 234 -15.90 -10.78 7.40
CA VAL A 234 -16.59 -9.98 6.38
C VAL A 234 -17.94 -10.60 6.07
N ARG A 235 -18.03 -11.91 5.81
CA ARG A 235 -19.30 -12.62 5.57
C ARG A 235 -20.30 -12.39 6.70
N GLU A 236 -19.86 -12.53 7.95
CA GLU A 236 -20.70 -12.29 9.12
C GLU A 236 -21.23 -10.86 9.15
N GLN A 237 -20.34 -9.88 8.96
CA GLN A 237 -20.69 -8.46 9.03
C GLN A 237 -21.58 -7.99 7.87
N VAL A 238 -21.48 -8.62 6.70
CA VAL A 238 -22.26 -8.25 5.52
C VAL A 238 -23.52 -9.08 5.31
N ALA A 239 -23.73 -10.15 6.09
CA ALA A 239 -24.90 -11.03 5.95
C ALA A 239 -26.24 -10.29 6.10
N GLY A 240 -26.28 -9.28 6.96
CA GLY A 240 -27.47 -8.45 7.21
C GLY A 240 -27.60 -7.22 6.30
N TRP A 241 -26.75 -7.08 5.28
CA TRP A 241 -26.81 -5.91 4.41
C TRP A 241 -28.10 -5.87 3.58
N PRO A 242 -28.60 -4.66 3.26
CA PRO A 242 -29.80 -4.49 2.43
C PRO A 242 -29.60 -5.00 1.01
N VAL A 243 -28.36 -5.06 0.51
CA VAL A 243 -28.02 -5.70 -0.76
C VAL A 243 -27.15 -6.89 -0.42
N HIS A 244 -27.56 -8.10 -0.84
CA HIS A 244 -26.76 -9.30 -0.66
C HIS A 244 -25.47 -9.17 -1.48
N PRO A 245 -24.29 -9.07 -0.84
CA PRO A 245 -23.06 -8.84 -1.58
C PRO A 245 -22.42 -10.15 -2.02
N LEU A 246 -21.66 -10.11 -3.11
CA LEU A 246 -20.73 -11.17 -3.46
C LEU A 246 -19.39 -10.91 -2.78
N VAL A 247 -19.05 -11.73 -1.77
CA VAL A 247 -17.74 -11.68 -1.12
C VAL A 247 -16.71 -12.39 -2.00
N ILE A 248 -15.60 -11.70 -2.28
CA ILE A 248 -14.54 -12.18 -3.19
C ILE A 248 -13.22 -12.27 -2.42
N GLU A 249 -12.61 -13.45 -2.39
CA GLU A 249 -11.34 -13.69 -1.69
C GLU A 249 -10.17 -13.94 -2.64
N ASP A 250 -10.46 -14.43 -3.83
CA ASP A 250 -9.43 -14.80 -4.79
C ASP A 250 -8.95 -13.59 -5.59
N ALA A 251 -7.65 -13.56 -5.83
CA ALA A 251 -7.00 -12.41 -6.47
C ALA A 251 -7.48 -12.20 -7.92
N GLU A 252 -7.85 -13.27 -8.62
CA GLU A 252 -8.30 -13.21 -10.01
C GLU A 252 -9.68 -12.56 -10.13
N ARG A 253 -10.67 -13.04 -9.37
CA ARG A 253 -11.99 -12.42 -9.32
C ARG A 253 -11.93 -11.04 -8.69
N LYS A 254 -11.03 -10.77 -7.74
CA LYS A 254 -10.80 -9.39 -7.24
C LYS A 254 -10.42 -8.48 -8.40
N ARG A 255 -9.47 -8.89 -9.24
CA ARG A 255 -9.02 -8.10 -10.40
C ARG A 255 -10.16 -7.84 -11.38
N ALA A 256 -10.94 -8.88 -11.69
CA ALA A 256 -12.11 -8.75 -12.56
C ALA A 256 -13.20 -7.85 -11.94
N ALA A 257 -13.43 -7.94 -10.63
CA ALA A 257 -14.38 -7.10 -9.91
C ALA A 257 -13.97 -5.62 -9.92
N PHE A 258 -12.67 -5.34 -9.76
CA PHE A 258 -12.15 -3.99 -9.87
C PHE A 258 -12.37 -3.40 -11.27
N ALA A 259 -12.09 -4.17 -12.32
CA ALA A 259 -12.29 -3.71 -13.69
C ALA A 259 -13.78 -3.60 -14.11
N ALA A 260 -14.67 -4.37 -13.48
CA ALA A 260 -16.10 -4.36 -13.80
C ALA A 260 -16.90 -3.27 -13.04
N ALA A 261 -16.31 -2.66 -12.02
CA ALA A 261 -17.01 -1.75 -11.11
C ALA A 261 -17.24 -0.36 -11.71
N ASP A 262 -18.40 0.22 -11.40
CA ASP A 262 -18.74 1.59 -11.80
C ASP A 262 -18.31 2.62 -10.76
N LEU A 263 -18.26 2.21 -9.48
CA LEU A 263 -17.82 3.04 -8.36
C LEU A 263 -17.40 2.19 -7.14
N ALA A 264 -16.70 2.81 -6.20
CA ALA A 264 -16.26 2.18 -4.96
C ALA A 264 -16.56 3.02 -3.72
N LEU A 265 -16.97 2.33 -2.66
CA LEU A 265 -16.98 2.82 -1.30
C LEU A 265 -15.86 2.10 -0.53
N ALA A 266 -14.81 2.83 -0.17
CA ALA A 266 -13.61 2.21 0.38
C ALA A 266 -13.15 2.84 1.70
N ALA A 267 -12.57 2.01 2.56
CA ALA A 267 -11.70 2.48 3.62
C ALA A 267 -10.45 3.16 3.02
N SER A 268 -9.98 4.22 3.69
CA SER A 268 -8.76 4.94 3.28
C SER A 268 -7.53 4.02 3.25
N GLY A 269 -6.65 4.18 2.25
CA GLY A 269 -5.38 3.45 2.16
C GLY A 269 -4.85 3.27 0.74
N THR A 270 -4.02 2.25 0.55
CA THR A 270 -3.42 1.87 -0.75
C THR A 270 -4.47 1.42 -1.77
N VAL A 271 -5.62 0.93 -1.31
CA VAL A 271 -6.73 0.52 -2.20
C VAL A 271 -7.21 1.67 -3.08
N SER A 272 -7.06 2.93 -2.64
CA SER A 272 -7.38 4.09 -3.47
C SER A 272 -6.53 4.16 -4.74
N LEU A 273 -5.26 3.72 -4.71
CA LEU A 273 -4.42 3.65 -5.90
C LEU A 273 -4.79 2.47 -6.79
N GLU A 274 -5.16 1.32 -6.21
CA GLU A 274 -5.64 0.15 -6.96
C GLU A 274 -6.94 0.48 -7.72
N LEU A 275 -7.87 1.20 -7.07
CA LEU A 275 -9.11 1.70 -7.68
C LEU A 275 -8.81 2.70 -8.79
N ALA A 276 -7.88 3.64 -8.56
CA ALA A 276 -7.46 4.61 -9.57
C ALA A 276 -6.81 3.95 -10.79
N ALA A 277 -6.01 2.89 -10.59
CA ALA A 277 -5.40 2.12 -11.68
C ALA A 277 -6.45 1.41 -12.56
N ASN A 278 -7.61 1.05 -11.99
CA ASN A 278 -8.74 0.48 -12.72
C ASN A 278 -9.72 1.55 -13.22
N GLY A 279 -9.46 2.84 -13.00
CA GLY A 279 -10.36 3.92 -13.39
C GLY A 279 -11.72 3.87 -12.70
N VAL A 280 -11.77 3.41 -11.43
CA VAL A 280 -13.01 3.27 -10.66
C VAL A 280 -13.20 4.48 -9.74
N PRO A 281 -14.16 5.39 -10.03
CA PRO A 281 -14.53 6.48 -9.14
C PRO A 281 -14.82 5.99 -7.72
N MET A 282 -14.43 6.77 -6.71
CA MET A 282 -14.51 6.33 -5.33
C MET A 282 -14.96 7.41 -4.35
N VAL A 283 -15.50 6.95 -3.22
CA VAL A 283 -15.75 7.72 -2.01
C VAL A 283 -15.06 7.02 -0.85
N ILE A 284 -14.35 7.79 -0.03
CA ILE A 284 -13.62 7.27 1.12
C ILE A 284 -14.41 7.49 2.40
N GLY A 285 -14.67 6.41 3.14
CA GLY A 285 -15.23 6.43 4.48
C GLY A 285 -14.24 5.79 5.46
N TYR A 286 -13.86 6.50 6.52
CA TYR A 286 -12.96 5.95 7.53
C TYR A 286 -13.32 6.40 8.93
N ASP A 287 -13.36 5.46 9.86
CA ASP A 287 -13.58 5.73 11.28
C ASP A 287 -12.51 5.02 12.11
N MET A 288 -12.13 5.65 13.22
CA MET A 288 -11.15 5.15 14.17
C MET A 288 -11.52 5.58 15.58
N ASN A 289 -10.80 5.08 16.59
CA ASN A 289 -11.03 5.51 17.97
C ASN A 289 -10.98 7.05 18.07
N PRO A 290 -11.97 7.71 18.71
CA PRO A 290 -12.03 9.17 18.84
C PRO A 290 -10.75 9.80 19.43
N VAL A 291 -10.09 9.12 20.37
CA VAL A 291 -8.82 9.57 20.94
C VAL A 291 -7.71 9.56 19.90
N SER A 292 -7.60 8.46 19.14
CA SER A 292 -6.64 8.36 18.02
C SER A 292 -6.91 9.43 16.97
N MET A 293 -8.17 9.68 16.65
CA MET A 293 -8.55 10.69 15.67
C MET A 293 -8.24 12.10 16.15
N TRP A 294 -8.55 12.42 17.40
CA TRP A 294 -8.22 13.71 18.01
C TRP A 294 -6.71 13.95 18.01
N LEU A 295 -5.92 12.91 18.29
CA LEU A 295 -4.46 13.01 18.27
C LEU A 295 -3.92 13.18 16.84
N ILE A 296 -4.38 12.35 15.90
CA ILE A 296 -3.91 12.37 14.50
C ILE A 296 -4.30 13.69 13.84
N SER A 297 -5.53 14.18 14.02
CA SER A 297 -5.99 15.45 13.43
C SER A 297 -5.17 16.66 13.88
N ARG A 298 -4.60 16.64 15.10
CA ARG A 298 -3.69 17.70 15.58
C ARG A 298 -2.26 17.58 15.06
N LEU A 299 -1.84 16.38 14.65
CA LEU A 299 -0.50 16.09 14.16
C LEU A 299 -0.40 16.04 12.63
N ALA A 300 -1.53 15.83 11.96
CA ALA A 300 -1.62 15.72 10.52
C ALA A 300 -1.19 17.03 9.87
N ARG A 301 -0.30 16.92 8.88
CA ARG A 301 0.14 18.06 8.05
C ARG A 301 -0.51 18.06 6.66
N ILE A 302 -1.43 17.12 6.46
CA ILE A 302 -2.19 16.90 5.25
C ILE A 302 -3.66 17.17 5.52
N ASP A 303 -4.34 17.69 4.52
CA ASP A 303 -5.77 18.02 4.49
C ASP A 303 -6.62 16.92 3.81
N THR A 304 -5.96 15.85 3.33
CA THR A 304 -6.55 14.68 2.68
C THR A 304 -5.82 13.41 3.12
N VAL A 305 -6.52 12.29 3.19
CA VAL A 305 -5.95 10.96 3.49
C VAL A 305 -5.86 10.06 2.25
N THR A 306 -6.44 10.46 1.12
CA THR A 306 -6.43 9.68 -0.12
C THR A 306 -5.17 9.95 -0.92
N LEU A 307 -4.47 8.89 -1.33
CA LEU A 307 -3.26 9.02 -2.13
C LEU A 307 -3.52 9.64 -3.50
N VAL A 308 -4.68 9.39 -4.11
CA VAL A 308 -5.11 10.04 -5.36
C VAL A 308 -5.15 11.56 -5.21
N ASN A 309 -5.85 12.07 -4.19
CA ASN A 309 -5.94 13.52 -3.92
C ASN A 309 -4.54 14.12 -3.66
N LEU A 310 -3.69 13.44 -2.90
CA LEU A 310 -2.32 13.89 -2.61
C LEU A 310 -1.42 13.93 -3.86
N VAL A 311 -1.42 12.86 -4.66
CA VAL A 311 -0.53 12.76 -5.83
C VAL A 311 -1.01 13.65 -6.97
N SER A 312 -2.31 13.77 -7.18
CA SER A 312 -2.88 14.68 -8.20
C SER A 312 -2.93 16.14 -7.76
N ASP A 313 -2.69 16.43 -6.48
CA ASP A 313 -2.90 17.74 -5.85
C ASP A 313 -4.33 18.28 -6.09
N SER A 314 -5.31 17.38 -5.94
CA SER A 314 -6.73 17.67 -6.11
C SER A 314 -7.52 17.24 -4.88
N ARG A 315 -8.79 17.64 -4.77
CA ARG A 315 -9.70 17.20 -3.70
C ARG A 315 -11.00 16.64 -4.26
N VAL A 316 -10.89 15.97 -5.41
CA VAL A 316 -12.04 15.44 -6.16
C VAL A 316 -12.57 14.13 -5.60
N VAL A 317 -11.75 13.38 -4.85
CA VAL A 317 -12.21 12.18 -4.14
C VAL A 317 -12.81 12.60 -2.78
N PRO A 318 -14.13 12.41 -2.55
CA PRO A 318 -14.76 12.79 -1.29
C PRO A 318 -14.29 11.91 -0.12
N GLU A 319 -14.03 12.55 1.02
CA GLU A 319 -13.51 11.90 2.23
C GLU A 319 -14.36 12.21 3.46
N PHE A 320 -14.90 11.14 4.05
CA PHE A 320 -15.77 11.18 5.22
C PHE A 320 -15.08 10.49 6.40
N LEU A 321 -14.38 11.30 7.19
CA LEU A 321 -13.55 10.82 8.31
C LEU A 321 -14.26 11.02 9.66
N GLY A 322 -14.28 9.96 10.47
CA GLY A 322 -14.71 9.95 11.86
C GLY A 322 -16.11 10.50 12.08
N PRO A 323 -16.31 11.62 12.80
CA PRO A 323 -17.63 12.20 12.98
C PRO A 323 -18.38 12.52 11.68
N ARG A 324 -17.66 12.69 10.55
CA ARG A 324 -18.27 12.87 9.23
C ARG A 324 -18.49 11.57 8.46
N CYS A 325 -18.00 10.43 8.95
CA CYS A 325 -18.24 9.10 8.37
C CYS A 325 -19.69 8.66 8.64
N LYS A 326 -20.63 9.39 8.03
CA LYS A 326 -22.07 9.23 8.19
C LYS A 326 -22.69 8.79 6.87
N ALA A 327 -23.65 7.86 6.96
CA ALA A 327 -24.25 7.25 5.80
C ALA A 327 -24.90 8.25 4.84
N ASP A 328 -25.58 9.28 5.34
CA ASP A 328 -26.22 10.30 4.49
C ASP A 328 -25.21 11.06 3.63
N LEU A 329 -24.08 11.45 4.22
CA LEU A 329 -23.04 12.21 3.53
C LEU A 329 -22.35 11.35 2.48
N ILE A 330 -22.02 10.11 2.84
CA ILE A 330 -21.36 9.14 1.95
C ILE A 330 -22.31 8.77 0.79
N ALA A 331 -23.58 8.48 1.09
CA ALA A 331 -24.56 8.11 0.07
C ALA A 331 -24.78 9.26 -0.93
N SER A 332 -24.89 10.50 -0.45
CA SER A 332 -25.02 11.66 -1.33
C SER A 332 -23.83 11.80 -2.29
N ALA A 333 -22.61 11.54 -1.81
CA ALA A 333 -21.42 11.61 -2.65
C ALA A 333 -21.36 10.47 -3.69
N LEU A 334 -21.74 9.25 -3.30
CA LEU A 334 -21.81 8.12 -4.23
C LEU A 334 -22.87 8.33 -5.32
N LEU A 335 -24.05 8.85 -4.94
CA LEU A 335 -25.11 9.19 -5.89
C LEU A 335 -24.66 10.29 -6.85
N ALA A 336 -23.93 11.31 -6.37
CA ALA A 336 -23.36 12.32 -7.26
C ALA A 336 -22.41 11.70 -8.29
N LEU A 337 -21.60 10.71 -7.93
CA LEU A 337 -20.72 10.03 -8.90
C LEU A 337 -21.49 9.18 -9.94
N LEU A 338 -22.69 8.72 -9.60
CA LEU A 338 -23.58 7.99 -10.51
C LEU A 338 -24.36 8.92 -11.44
N ASP A 339 -24.87 10.03 -10.89
CA ASP A 339 -25.85 10.90 -11.55
C ASP A 339 -25.21 12.13 -12.22
N ASP A 340 -24.00 12.56 -11.81
CA ASP A 340 -23.28 13.71 -12.36
C ASP A 340 -22.04 13.29 -13.18
N PRO A 341 -22.11 13.36 -14.53
CA PRO A 341 -20.97 13.07 -15.40
C PRO A 341 -19.75 13.97 -15.14
N GLY A 342 -19.95 15.20 -14.66
CA GLY A 342 -18.87 16.14 -14.35
C GLY A 342 -18.05 15.68 -13.16
N ALA A 343 -18.72 15.32 -12.06
CA ALA A 343 -18.06 14.76 -10.87
C ALA A 343 -17.27 13.48 -11.20
N ARG A 344 -17.86 12.59 -12.01
CA ARG A 344 -17.19 11.37 -12.47
C ARG A 344 -15.97 11.67 -13.33
N SER A 345 -16.10 12.57 -14.31
CA SER A 345 -15.01 12.93 -15.22
C SER A 345 -13.84 13.59 -14.49
N ALA A 346 -14.12 14.44 -13.50
CA ALA A 346 -13.09 15.08 -12.67
C ALA A 346 -12.28 14.05 -11.88
N GLN A 347 -12.93 13.03 -11.31
CA GLN A 347 -12.24 11.95 -10.64
C GLN A 347 -11.38 11.12 -11.60
N LEU A 348 -11.92 10.74 -12.77
CA LEU A 348 -11.16 9.99 -13.77
C LEU A 348 -9.90 10.75 -14.21
N ALA A 349 -10.01 12.06 -14.48
CA ALA A 349 -8.85 12.88 -14.84
C ALA A 349 -7.80 12.93 -13.72
N ALA A 350 -8.21 13.02 -12.46
CA ALA A 350 -7.29 12.99 -11.31
C ALA A 350 -6.63 11.61 -11.13
N MET A 351 -7.36 10.53 -11.39
CA MET A 351 -6.83 9.16 -11.35
C MET A 351 -5.80 8.94 -12.46
N ASP A 352 -6.07 9.39 -13.68
CA ASP A 352 -5.13 9.31 -14.79
C ASP A 352 -3.85 10.11 -14.51
N LEU A 353 -3.99 11.37 -14.07
CA LEU A 353 -2.84 12.18 -13.65
C LEU A 353 -2.05 11.51 -12.52
N THR A 354 -2.75 10.85 -11.58
CA THR A 354 -2.11 10.10 -10.50
C THR A 354 -1.28 8.95 -11.08
N MET A 355 -1.85 8.13 -11.95
CA MET A 355 -1.13 7.01 -12.56
C MET A 355 0.09 7.47 -13.35
N ASP A 356 -0.03 8.55 -14.12
CA ASP A 356 1.08 9.13 -14.88
C ASP A 356 2.19 9.61 -13.94
N ARG A 357 1.83 10.33 -12.87
CA ARG A 357 2.79 10.78 -11.83
C ARG A 357 3.41 9.61 -11.04
N LEU A 358 2.71 8.49 -10.91
CA LEU A 358 3.23 7.26 -10.29
C LEU A 358 4.13 6.44 -11.22
N GLY A 359 4.22 6.81 -12.51
CA GLY A 359 5.13 6.22 -13.49
C GLY A 359 4.48 5.27 -14.49
N ARG A 360 3.15 5.32 -14.68
CA ARG A 360 2.46 4.55 -15.73
C ARG A 360 3.08 4.88 -17.11
N GLY A 361 3.36 3.84 -17.90
CA GLY A 361 4.01 3.97 -19.20
C GLY A 361 5.52 4.27 -19.17
N GLY A 362 6.11 4.44 -17.99
CA GLY A 362 7.55 4.63 -17.81
C GLY A 362 8.33 3.31 -17.61
N GLU A 363 9.61 3.45 -17.29
CA GLU A 363 10.45 2.31 -16.87
C GLU A 363 9.85 1.63 -15.64
N ALA A 364 9.84 0.29 -15.62
CA ALA A 364 9.25 -0.48 -14.54
C ALA A 364 9.86 -0.11 -13.18
N PRO A 365 9.05 0.00 -12.09
CA PRO A 365 9.56 0.45 -10.79
C PRO A 365 10.75 -0.36 -10.25
N GLY A 366 10.77 -1.68 -10.50
CA GLY A 366 11.89 -2.54 -10.12
C GLY A 366 13.22 -2.17 -10.80
N LEU A 367 13.18 -1.78 -12.08
CA LEU A 367 14.36 -1.34 -12.83
C LEU A 367 14.82 0.05 -12.39
N ARG A 368 13.89 0.98 -12.16
CA ARG A 368 14.20 2.30 -11.61
C ARG A 368 14.86 2.19 -10.24
N ALA A 369 14.32 1.33 -9.38
CA ALA A 369 14.89 1.02 -8.08
C ALA A 369 16.30 0.43 -8.19
N ALA A 370 16.51 -0.52 -9.11
CA ALA A 370 17.84 -1.11 -9.35
C ALA A 370 18.87 -0.07 -9.80
N ARG A 371 18.50 0.80 -10.74
CA ARG A 371 19.36 1.89 -11.24
C ARG A 371 19.73 2.87 -10.12
N SER A 372 18.75 3.23 -9.30
CA SER A 372 18.95 4.11 -8.14
C SER A 372 19.89 3.48 -7.10
N VAL A 373 19.75 2.18 -6.82
CA VAL A 373 20.69 1.43 -5.96
C VAL A 373 22.11 1.43 -6.54
N LEU A 374 22.28 1.18 -7.84
CA LEU A 374 23.59 1.18 -8.50
C LEU A 374 24.23 2.57 -8.44
N ALA A 375 23.46 3.63 -8.76
CA ALA A 375 23.92 5.01 -8.67
C ALA A 375 24.32 5.39 -7.23
N ALA A 376 23.54 4.96 -6.23
CA ALA A 376 23.86 5.18 -4.81
C ALA A 376 25.14 4.46 -4.34
N LEU A 377 25.60 3.45 -5.10
CA LEU A 377 26.86 2.73 -4.91
C LEU A 377 27.99 3.24 -5.83
N GLY A 378 27.73 4.22 -6.69
CA GLY A 378 28.70 4.76 -7.65
C GLY A 378 29.03 3.81 -8.81
N ARG A 379 28.07 2.99 -9.24
CA ARG A 379 28.20 1.99 -10.30
C ARG A 379 27.40 2.32 -11.55
#